data_AF-A0A852N4Y1-F1
#
_entry.id   AF-A0A852N4Y1-F1
#
_cell.length_a   1.000
_cell.length_b   1.000
_cell.length_c   1.000
_cell.angle_alpha   90.00
_cell.angle_beta   90.00
_cell.angle_gamma   90.00
#
_symmetry.space_group_name_H-M   'P 1'
#
loop_
_entity.id
_entity.type
_entity.pdbx_description
1 polymer ?
#
loop_
_entity_poly.entity_id
_entity_poly.type
_entity_poly.pdbx_seq_one_letter_code
_entity_poly.pdbx_strand_id
1 'polypeptide(L)'
;LILETMKHLMLLSQTIIEYQQVRHQKEQQLIDIKRKRLLQKKDGGQKLQQVQTVMKRQKEKQANVNVAETEKLLNKLEKERLMTMIIQNVFQTIIIGSKINWAADPSLKAVVLQLEKSV
;
A
#
# COMPACT_ATOMS: atom_id res chain seq x y z
N LEU A 1 76.80 -23.89 24.94
CA LEU A 1 76.31 -23.45 23.61
C LEU A 1 75.15 -24.31 23.12
N ILE A 2 75.34 -25.61 22.88
CA ILE A 2 74.32 -26.53 22.33
C ILE A 2 73.02 -26.56 23.16
N LEU A 3 73.12 -26.71 24.48
CA LEU A 3 71.95 -26.78 25.37
C LEU A 3 71.12 -25.49 25.34
N GLU A 4 71.76 -24.34 25.22
CA GLU A 4 71.09 -23.04 25.17
C GLU A 4 70.35 -22.86 23.83
N THR A 5 70.99 -23.26 22.73
CA THR A 5 70.33 -23.31 21.42
C THR A 5 69.12 -24.24 21.43
N MET A 6 69.21 -25.41 22.08
CA MET A 6 68.09 -26.35 22.22
C MET A 6 66.93 -25.74 23.02
N LYS A 7 67.20 -25.02 24.11
CA LYS A 7 66.17 -24.31 24.89
C LYS A 7 65.47 -23.24 24.05
N HIS A 8 66.23 -22.44 23.31
CA HIS A 8 65.66 -21.42 22.43
C HIS A 8 64.80 -22.01 21.31
N LEU A 9 65.23 -23.12 20.71
CA LEU A 9 64.44 -23.84 19.71
C LEU A 9 63.13 -24.37 20.28
N MET A 10 63.16 -24.89 21.52
CA MET A 10 61.98 -25.40 22.21
C MET A 10 61.00 -24.28 22.58
N LEU A 11 61.51 -23.12 23.02
CA LEU A 11 60.69 -21.95 23.29
C LEU A 11 60.03 -21.43 22.01
N LEU A 12 60.80 -21.32 20.93
CA LEU A 12 60.30 -20.86 19.64
C LEU A 12 59.23 -21.80 19.08
N SER A 13 59.43 -23.12 19.16
CA SER A 13 58.45 -24.09 18.68
C SER A 13 57.16 -24.03 19.50
N GLN A 14 57.25 -23.86 20.82
CA GLN A 14 56.09 -23.66 21.67
C GLN A 14 55.31 -22.40 21.29
N THR A 15 56.00 -21.26 21.13
CA THR A 15 55.36 -20.01 20.71
C THR A 15 54.69 -20.14 19.33
N ILE A 16 55.31 -20.85 18.38
CA ILE A 16 54.72 -21.12 17.06
C ILE A 16 53.41 -21.92 17.21
N ILE A 17 53.40 -22.96 18.06
CA ILE A 17 52.21 -23.78 18.29
C ILE A 17 51.08 -22.94 18.89
N GLU A 18 51.39 -22.10 19.89
CA GLU A 18 50.41 -21.20 20.52
C GLU A 18 49.80 -20.23 19.50
N TYR A 19 50.63 -19.60 18.66
CA TYR A 19 50.14 -18.73 17.60
C TYR A 19 49.27 -19.47 16.58
N GLN A 20 49.63 -20.71 16.21
CA GLN A 20 48.83 -21.53 15.30
C GLN A 20 47.47 -21.88 15.90
N GLN A 21 47.40 -22.21 17.19
CA GLN A 21 46.14 -22.48 17.88
C GLN A 21 45.23 -21.25 17.90
N VAL A 22 45.78 -20.08 18.26
CA VAL A 22 45.02 -18.82 18.26
C VAL A 22 44.54 -18.47 16.86
N ARG A 23 45.39 -18.62 15.84
CA ARG A 23 45.00 -18.41 14.44
C ARG A 23 43.83 -19.31 14.05
N HIS A 24 43.90 -20.61 14.37
CA HIS A 24 42.84 -21.56 14.05
C HIS A 24 41.52 -21.19 14.75
N GLN A 25 41.58 -20.81 16.03
CA GLN A 25 40.40 -20.37 16.78
C GLN A 25 39.77 -19.13 16.15
N LYS A 26 40.58 -18.14 15.75
CA LYS A 26 40.09 -16.93 15.08
C LYS A 26 39.48 -17.22 13.71
N GLU A 27 40.08 -18.15 12.96
CA GLU A 27 39.55 -18.59 11.68
C GLU A 27 38.19 -19.27 11.81
N GLN A 28 38.03 -20.15 12.82
CA GLN A 28 36.72 -20.74 13.13
C GLN A 28 35.67 -19.69 13.51
N GLN A 29 36.03 -18.75 14.40
CA GLN A 29 35.13 -17.64 14.76
C GLN A 29 34.70 -16.82 13.54
N LEU A 30 35.62 -16.56 12.60
CA LEU A 30 35.32 -15.85 11.38
C LEU A 30 34.33 -16.64 10.49
N ILE A 31 34.52 -17.94 10.37
CA ILE A 31 33.61 -18.82 9.61
C ILE A 31 32.20 -18.80 10.22
N ASP A 32 32.09 -18.88 11.54
CA ASP A 32 30.79 -18.85 12.21
C ASP A 32 30.09 -17.49 12.07
N ILE A 33 30.82 -16.39 12.16
CA ILE A 33 30.27 -15.05 11.88
C ILE A 33 29.76 -14.96 10.43
N LYS A 34 30.53 -15.47 9.46
CA LYS A 34 30.11 -15.50 8.05
C LYS A 34 28.84 -16.34 7.84
N ARG A 35 28.74 -17.50 8.49
CA ARG A 35 27.54 -18.35 8.47
C ARG A 35 26.32 -17.64 9.05
N LYS A 36 26.45 -17.05 10.24
CA LYS A 36 25.37 -16.28 10.88
C LYS A 36 24.90 -15.11 10.02
N ARG A 37 25.84 -14.37 9.43
CA ARG A 37 25.53 -13.26 8.50
C ARG A 37 24.76 -13.75 7.28
N LEU A 38 25.15 -14.89 6.69
CA LEU A 38 24.45 -15.45 5.54
C LEU A 38 23.01 -15.85 5.88
N LEU A 39 22.80 -16.49 7.03
CA LEU A 39 21.47 -16.87 7.51
C LEU A 39 20.59 -15.63 7.73
N GLN A 40 21.13 -14.59 8.39
CA GLN A 40 20.41 -13.34 8.60
C GLN A 40 20.07 -12.63 7.28
N LYS A 41 20.98 -12.63 6.30
CA LYS A 41 20.72 -12.06 4.97
C LYS A 41 19.57 -12.79 4.27
N LYS A 42 19.53 -14.12 4.38
CA LYS A 42 18.46 -14.94 3.81
C LYS A 42 17.12 -14.67 4.49
N ASP A 43 17.07 -14.71 5.82
CA ASP A 43 15.85 -14.42 6.61
C ASP A 43 15.35 -12.99 6.36
N GLY A 44 16.25 -12.01 6.39
CA GLY A 44 15.91 -10.61 6.09
C GLY A 44 15.37 -10.43 4.67
N GLY A 45 15.96 -11.09 3.68
CA GLY A 45 15.46 -11.09 2.31
C GLY A 45 14.05 -11.70 2.18
N GLN A 46 13.80 -12.82 2.86
CA GLN A 46 12.48 -13.46 2.88
C GLN A 46 11.43 -12.59 3.56
N LYS A 47 11.75 -11.99 4.71
CA LYS A 47 10.85 -11.06 5.42
C LYS A 47 10.55 -9.83 4.57
N LEU A 48 11.55 -9.28 3.89
CA LEU A 48 11.36 -8.13 2.99
C LEU A 48 10.41 -8.48 1.83
N GLN A 49 10.57 -9.65 1.22
CA GLN A 49 9.65 -10.14 0.18
C GLN A 49 8.23 -10.31 0.71
N GLN A 50 8.06 -10.83 1.92
CA GLN A 50 6.74 -10.95 2.56
C GLN A 50 6.10 -9.58 2.80
N VAL A 51 6.85 -8.62 3.34
CA VAL A 51 6.38 -7.24 3.55
C VAL A 51 5.94 -6.60 2.24
N GLN A 52 6.75 -6.71 1.18
CA GLN A 52 6.40 -6.19 -0.13
C GLN A 52 5.12 -6.84 -0.69
N THR A 53 4.96 -8.15 -0.51
CA THR A 53 3.76 -8.88 -0.95
C THR A 53 2.51 -8.41 -0.21
N VAL A 54 2.59 -8.25 1.11
CA VAL A 54 1.48 -7.78 1.94
C VAL A 54 1.12 -6.34 1.57
N MET A 55 2.11 -5.45 1.43
CA MET A 55 1.89 -4.06 1.01
C MET A 55 1.22 -3.98 -0.37
N LYS A 56 1.65 -4.77 -1.34
CA LYS A 56 1.03 -4.82 -2.67
C LYS A 56 -0.45 -5.22 -2.59
N ARG A 57 -0.75 -6.30 -1.86
CA ARG A 57 -2.14 -6.76 -1.65
C ARG A 57 -3.00 -5.71 -0.94
N GLN A 58 -2.44 -4.99 0.03
CA GLN A 58 -3.17 -3.93 0.72
C GLN A 58 -3.50 -2.76 -0.22
N LYS A 59 -2.55 -2.34 -1.05
CA LYS A 59 -2.78 -1.30 -2.06
C LYS A 59 -3.86 -1.71 -3.07
N GLU A 60 -3.82 -2.95 -3.55
CA GLU A 60 -4.84 -3.49 -4.46
C GLU A 60 -6.23 -3.53 -3.80
N LYS A 61 -6.31 -3.99 -2.54
CA LYS A 61 -7.57 -3.97 -1.77
C LYS A 61 -8.10 -2.55 -1.59
N GLN A 62 -7.25 -1.59 -1.24
CA GLN A 62 -7.65 -0.21 -1.05
C GLN A 62 -8.14 0.41 -2.37
N ALA A 63 -7.46 0.15 -3.49
CA ALA A 63 -7.90 0.59 -4.81
C ALA A 63 -9.30 0.03 -5.16
N ASN A 64 -9.52 -1.26 -4.92
CA ASN A 64 -10.82 -1.90 -5.17
C ASN A 64 -11.95 -1.32 -4.29
N VAL A 65 -11.67 -1.05 -3.01
CA VAL A 65 -12.64 -0.41 -2.10
C VAL A 65 -12.99 0.99 -2.60
N ASN A 66 -11.99 1.78 -2.97
CA ASN A 66 -12.21 3.13 -3.49
C ASN A 66 -13.06 3.12 -4.78
N VAL A 67 -12.81 2.18 -5.69
CA VAL A 67 -13.62 2.03 -6.92
C VAL A 67 -15.06 1.66 -6.57
N ALA A 68 -15.27 0.67 -5.70
CA ALA A 68 -16.61 0.26 -5.29
C ALA A 68 -17.39 1.36 -4.56
N GLU A 69 -16.72 2.17 -3.73
CA GLU A 69 -17.33 3.32 -3.08
C GLU A 69 -17.70 4.41 -4.08
N THR A 70 -16.83 4.66 -5.07
CA THR A 70 -17.08 5.64 -6.13
C THR A 70 -18.27 5.21 -7.01
N GLU A 71 -18.33 3.94 -7.42
CA GLU A 71 -19.46 3.39 -8.18
C GLU A 71 -20.78 3.49 -7.39
N LYS A 72 -20.76 3.19 -6.09
CA LYS A 72 -21.95 3.35 -5.24
C LYS A 72 -22.41 4.80 -5.17
N LEU A 73 -21.48 5.75 -5.09
CA LEU A 73 -21.81 7.17 -5.06
C LEU A 73 -22.38 7.65 -6.40
N LEU A 74 -21.79 7.22 -7.52
CA LEU A 74 -22.30 7.52 -8.86
C LEU A 74 -23.70 6.94 -9.08
N ASN A 75 -23.94 5.69 -8.68
CA ASN A 75 -25.27 5.07 -8.78
C ASN A 75 -26.32 5.79 -7.94
N LYS A 76 -25.95 6.32 -6.77
CA LYS A 76 -26.86 7.15 -5.96
C LYS A 76 -27.17 8.45 -6.67
N LEU A 77 -26.16 9.15 -7.18
CA LEU A 77 -26.34 10.40 -7.91
C LEU A 77 -27.21 10.22 -9.17
N GLU A 78 -27.03 9.11 -9.89
CA GLU A 78 -27.85 8.80 -11.06
C GLU A 78 -29.32 8.58 -10.67
N LYS A 79 -29.59 7.86 -9.57
CA LYS A 79 -30.95 7.70 -9.04
C LYS A 79 -31.59 9.02 -8.64
N GLU A 80 -30.86 9.88 -7.92
CA GLU A 80 -31.34 11.21 -7.52
C GLU A 80 -31.62 12.10 -8.74
N ARG A 81 -30.76 12.03 -9.76
CA ARG A 81 -30.97 12.73 -11.04
C ARG A 81 -32.23 12.25 -11.75
N LEU A 82 -32.43 10.93 -11.86
CA LEU A 82 -33.61 10.34 -12.47
C LEU A 82 -34.88 10.73 -11.70
N MET A 83 -34.84 10.68 -10.37
CA MET A 83 -35.98 11.05 -9.53
C MET A 83 -36.33 12.52 -9.70
N THR A 84 -35.34 13.41 -9.74
CA THR A 84 -35.53 14.84 -10.00
C THR A 84 -36.17 15.08 -11.36
N MET A 85 -35.70 14.40 -12.42
CA MET A 85 -36.27 14.51 -13.75
C MET A 85 -37.73 14.04 -13.80
N ILE A 86 -38.06 12.92 -13.14
CA ILE A 86 -39.44 12.43 -13.05
C ILE A 86 -40.33 13.47 -12.34
N ILE A 87 -39.88 13.98 -11.19
CA ILE A 87 -40.60 15.00 -10.43
C ILE A 87 -40.84 16.25 -11.29
N GLN A 88 -39.82 16.72 -12.01
CA GLN A 88 -39.93 17.86 -12.91
C GLN A 88 -40.97 17.62 -14.02
N ASN A 89 -40.93 16.47 -14.68
CA ASN A 89 -41.88 16.11 -15.74
C ASN A 89 -43.31 16.03 -15.21
N VAL A 90 -43.52 15.49 -14.01
CA VAL A 90 -44.83 15.44 -13.36
C VAL A 90 -45.35 16.85 -13.07
N PHE A 91 -44.52 17.73 -12.52
CA PHE A 91 -44.91 19.13 -12.27
C PHE A 91 -45.25 19.88 -13.56
N GLN A 92 -44.45 19.74 -14.62
CA GLN A 92 -44.75 20.31 -15.93
C GLN A 92 -46.11 19.82 -16.46
N THR A 93 -46.37 18.51 -16.39
CA THR A 93 -47.62 17.90 -16.84
C THR A 93 -48.82 18.45 -16.07
N ILE A 94 -48.71 18.57 -14.75
CA ILE A 94 -49.77 19.12 -13.89
C ILE A 94 -50.05 20.59 -14.24
N ILE A 95 -49.01 21.42 -14.38
CA ILE A 95 -49.17 22.84 -14.70
C ILE A 95 -49.88 23.00 -16.06
N ILE A 96 -49.43 22.29 -17.09
CA ILE A 96 -50.03 22.33 -18.43
C ILE A 96 -51.47 21.80 -18.41
N GLY A 97 -51.70 20.66 -17.74
CA GLY A 97 -53.02 20.01 -17.66
C GLY A 97 -54.05 20.79 -16.85
N SER A 98 -53.62 21.60 -15.89
CA SER A 98 -54.49 22.42 -15.04
C SER A 98 -55.19 23.57 -15.78
N LYS A 99 -54.76 23.89 -17.02
CA LYS A 99 -55.27 25.02 -17.84
C LYS A 99 -55.17 26.39 -17.15
N ILE A 100 -54.37 26.52 -16.09
CA ILE A 100 -54.06 27.80 -15.45
C ILE A 100 -53.21 28.63 -16.43
N ASN A 101 -53.50 29.93 -16.55
CA ASN A 101 -52.70 30.85 -17.37
C ASN A 101 -51.37 31.19 -16.67
N TRP A 102 -50.48 30.20 -16.60
CA TRP A 102 -49.17 30.29 -15.95
C TRP A 102 -48.25 31.33 -16.59
N ALA A 103 -48.50 31.71 -17.85
CA ALA A 103 -47.72 32.72 -18.55
C ALA A 103 -48.08 34.15 -18.13
N ALA A 104 -49.28 34.36 -17.58
CA ALA A 104 -49.73 35.65 -17.06
C ALA A 104 -49.22 35.94 -15.65
N ASP A 105 -48.90 34.90 -14.87
CA ASP A 105 -48.29 35.05 -13.55
C ASP A 105 -46.74 34.98 -13.64
N PRO A 106 -46.01 36.06 -13.31
CA PRO A 106 -44.55 36.10 -13.44
C PRO A 106 -43.83 35.04 -12.61
N SER A 107 -44.38 34.66 -11.46
CA SER A 107 -43.77 33.69 -10.54
C SER A 107 -43.90 32.26 -11.08
N LEU A 108 -45.08 31.87 -11.55
CA LEU A 108 -45.32 30.59 -12.22
C LEU A 108 -44.52 30.48 -13.52
N LYS A 109 -44.46 31.55 -14.32
CA LYS A 109 -43.64 31.59 -15.53
C LYS A 109 -42.16 31.31 -15.22
N ALA A 110 -41.61 31.89 -14.14
CA ALA A 110 -40.24 31.64 -13.73
C ALA A 110 -40.02 30.17 -13.32
N VAL A 111 -40.95 29.56 -12.59
CA VAL A 111 -40.89 28.16 -12.17
C VAL A 111 -40.93 27.22 -13.37
N VAL A 112 -41.87 27.42 -14.31
CA VAL A 112 -41.99 26.59 -15.52
C VAL A 112 -40.72 26.66 -16.38
N LEU A 113 -40.17 27.86 -16.58
CA LEU A 113 -38.94 28.05 -17.35
C LEU A 113 -37.71 27.41 -16.68
N GLN A 114 -37.65 27.33 -15.35
CA GLN A 114 -36.59 26.62 -14.64
C GLN A 114 -36.73 25.10 -14.79
N LEU A 115 -37.96 24.58 -14.79
CA LEU A 115 -38.22 23.16 -15.02
C LEU A 115 -37.82 22.74 -16.44
N GLU A 116 -38.00 23.59 -17.46
CA GLU A 116 -37.59 23.29 -18.86
C GLU A 116 -36.06 23.31 -19.08
N LYS A 117 -35.33 24.21 -18.42
CA LYS A 117 -33.88 24.40 -18.63
C LYS A 117 -33.00 23.27 -18.08
N SER A 118 -33.58 22.33 -17.35
CA SER A 118 -32.85 21.30 -16.57
C SER A 118 -32.69 19.96 -17.31
N VAL A 119 -33.10 19.87 -18.57
CA VAL A 119 -33.03 18.67 -19.43
C VAL A 119 -31.68 18.56 -20.14
#